data_AF-A0A5Q4DIU7-F1
#
_entry.id   AF-A0A5Q4DIU7-F1
#
_cell.length_a   1.000
_cell.length_b   1.000
_cell.length_c   1.000
_cell.angle_alpha   90.00
_cell.angle_beta   90.00
_cell.angle_gamma   90.00
#
_symmetry.space_group_name_H-M   'P 1'
#
loop_
_entity.id
_entity.type
_entity.pdbx_description
1 polymer ?
#
loop_
_entity_poly.entity_id
_entity_poly.type
_entity_poly.pdbx_seq_one_letter_code
_entity_poly.pdbx_strand_id
1 'polypeptide(L)' 'SGQSSALTAFCAYAYLIARILYIPAYAYGLNPWRSVIWAAGFLSTLIILVVALL' A
#
# COMPACT_ATOMS: atom_id res chain seq x y z
N SER A 1 -14.95 -3.62 18.27
CA SER A 1 -14.54 -2.27 17.84
C SER A 1 -13.21 -1.95 18.51
N GLY A 2 -12.15 -1.68 17.74
CA GLY A 2 -10.80 -1.47 18.30
C GLY A 2 -9.63 -2.08 17.52
N GLN A 3 -9.76 -2.29 16.20
CA GLN A 3 -8.67 -2.86 15.37
C GLN A 3 -7.76 -1.81 14.71
N SER A 4 -7.96 -0.52 15.05
CA SER A 4 -7.14 0.57 14.52
C SER A 4 -5.93 0.77 15.41
N SER A 5 -4.76 0.37 14.91
CA SER A 5 -3.45 0.62 15.51
C SER A 5 -2.64 1.61 14.67
N ALA A 6 -1.62 2.23 15.26
CA ALA A 6 -0.70 3.13 14.54
C ALA A 6 -0.08 2.46 13.30
N LEU A 7 0.19 1.15 13.38
CA LEU A 7 0.68 0.34 12.27
C LEU A 7 -0.35 0.26 11.13
N THR A 8 -1.60 -0.08 11.43
CA THR A 8 -2.66 -0.14 10.39
C THR A 8 -2.92 1.22 9.74
N ALA A 9 -2.80 2.32 10.51
CA ALA A 9 -2.91 3.68 10.00
C ALA A 9 -1.76 4.02 9.05
N PHE A 10 -0.52 3.70 9.42
CA PHE A 10 0.64 3.89 8.54
C PHE A 10 0.50 3.08 7.24
N CYS A 11 0.11 1.81 7.32
CA CYS A 11 -0.15 0.99 6.14
C CYS A 11 -1.27 1.56 5.25
N ALA A 12 -2.32 2.14 5.84
CA ALA A 12 -3.40 2.78 5.07
C ALA A 12 -2.88 3.99 4.27
N TYR A 13 -2.03 4.83 4.87
CA TYR A 13 -1.39 5.94 4.16
C TYR A 13 -0.38 5.46 3.12
N ALA A 14 0.42 4.44 3.42
CA ALA A 14 1.35 3.84 2.46
C ALA A 14 0.61 3.28 1.23
N TYR A 15 -0.53 2.61 1.45
CA TYR A 15 -1.42 2.16 0.39
C TYR A 15 -1.95 3.33 -0.46
N LEU A 16 -2.41 4.41 0.18
CA LEU A 16 -2.91 5.60 -0.51
C LEU A 16 -1.82 6.23 -1.40
N ILE A 17 -0.62 6.43 -0.86
CA ILE A 17 0.52 6.98 -1.60
C ILE A 17 0.89 6.06 -2.77
N ALA A 18 0.93 4.74 -2.56
CA ALA A 18 1.20 3.79 -3.62
C ALA A 18 0.18 3.90 -4.76
N ARG A 19 -1.12 4.08 -4.47
CA ARG A 19 -2.15 4.29 -5.50
C ARG A 19 -1.92 5.57 -6.30
N ILE A 20 -1.53 6.65 -5.64
CA ILE A 20 -1.23 7.92 -6.31
C ILE A 20 0.02 7.80 -7.19
N LEU A 21 1.10 7.20 -6.70
CA LEU A 21 2.37 7.04 -7.43
C LEU A 21 2.28 6.04 -8.59
N TYR A 22 1.38 5.06 -8.51
CA TYR A 22 1.21 4.05 -9.56
C TYR A 22 0.70 4.64 -10.87
N ILE A 23 -0.16 5.67 -10.81
CA ILE A 23 -0.72 6.34 -11.99
C ILE A 23 0.36 7.01 -12.85
N PRO A 24 1.21 7.93 -12.33
CA PRO A 24 2.29 8.51 -13.13
C PRO A 24 3.34 7.47 -13.51
N ALA A 25 3.60 6.45 -12.69
CA ALA A 25 4.50 5.37 -13.08
C ALA A 25 4.01 4.60 -14.32
N TYR A 26 2.69 4.44 -14.48
CA TYR A 26 2.09 3.93 -15.72
C TYR A 26 2.20 4.92 -16.87
N ALA A 27 1.86 6.19 -16.64
CA ALA A 27 1.88 7.21 -17.68
C ALA A 27 3.27 7.41 -18.29
N TYR A 28 4.32 7.35 -17.47
CA TYR A 28 5.71 7.49 -17.90
C TYR A 28 6.37 6.15 -18.28
N GLY A 29 5.64 5.03 -18.26
CA GLY A 29 6.18 3.71 -18.63
C GLY A 29 7.35 3.25 -17.75
N LEU A 30 7.38 3.67 -16.48
CA LEU A 30 8.51 3.42 -15.59
C LEU A 30 8.61 1.93 -15.21
N ASN A 31 9.60 1.25 -15.77
CA ASN A 31 9.98 -0.12 -15.42
C ASN A 31 11.32 -0.09 -14.67
N PRO A 32 11.47 -0.74 -13.50
CA PRO A 32 10.55 -1.70 -12.87
C PRO A 32 9.56 -1.06 -11.85
N TRP A 33 9.54 0.27 -11.74
CA TRP A 33 8.87 0.99 -10.66
C TRP A 33 7.36 0.71 -10.52
N ARG A 34 6.66 0.47 -11.64
CA ARG A 34 5.25 0.01 -11.61
C ARG A 34 5.04 -1.19 -10.68
N SER A 35 5.91 -2.21 -10.79
CA SER A 35 5.80 -3.45 -9.99
C SER A 35 6.18 -3.23 -8.54
N VAL A 36 7.19 -2.39 -8.27
CA VAL A 36 7.62 -2.06 -6.91
C VAL A 36 6.52 -1.31 -6.15
N ILE A 37 5.92 -0.31 -6.79
CA ILE A 37 4.81 0.48 -6.20
C ILE A 37 3.59 -0.41 -5.97
N TRP A 38 3.27 -1.29 -6.92
CA TRP A 38 2.19 -2.25 -6.76
C TRP A 38 2.41 -3.18 -5.55
N ALA A 39 3.61 -3.74 -5.42
CA ALA A 39 3.96 -4.63 -4.32
C ALA A 39 3.88 -3.92 -2.96
N ALA A 40 4.31 -2.66 -2.86
CA ALA A 40 4.19 -1.86 -1.64
C ALA A 40 2.72 -1.64 -1.21
N GLY A 41 1.84 -1.34 -2.18
CA GLY A 41 0.40 -1.25 -1.93
C GLY A 41 -0.20 -2.59 -1.48
N PHE A 42 0.16 -3.67 -2.17
CA PHE A 42 -0.29 -5.02 -1.82
C PHE A 42 0.15 -5.45 -0.42
N LEU A 43 1.42 -5.22 -0.06
CA LEU A 43 1.95 -5.55 1.26
C LEU A 43 1.24 -4.76 2.37
N SER A 44 0.95 -3.48 2.13
CA SER A 44 0.19 -2.65 3.08
C SER A 44 -1.19 -3.26 3.39
N THR A 45 -1.91 -3.70 2.36
CA THR A 45 -3.21 -4.37 2.54
C THR A 45 -3.09 -5.72 3.23
N LEU A 46 -2.05 -6.51 2.92
CA LEU A 46 -1.79 -7.79 3.59
C LEU A 46 -1.52 -7.60 5.08
N ILE A 47 -0.69 -6.63 5.44
CA ILE A 47 -0.37 -6.32 6.83
C ILE A 47 -1.63 -5.91 7.59
N ILE A 48 -2.47 -5.03 7.02
CA ILE A 48 -3.74 -4.65 7.65
C ILE A 48 -4.63 -5.87 7.88
N LEU A 49 -4.73 -6.77 6.91
CA LEU A 49 -5.50 -8.01 7.01
C LEU A 49 -4.98 -8.90 8.14
N VAL A 50 -3.67 -9.13 8.21
CA VAL A 50 -3.07 -9.94 9.28
C VAL A 50 -3.33 -9.31 10.64
N VAL A 51 -3.10 -8.00 10.80
CA VAL A 51 -3.33 -7.30 12.08
C VAL A 51 -4.81 -7.29 12.47
N ALA A 52 -5.74 -7.26 11.51
CA ALA A 52 -7.17 -7.30 11.79
C ALA A 52 -7.72 -8.71 12.12
N LEU A 53 -6.90 -9.74 11.97
CA LEU A 53 -7.24 -11.13 12.32
C LEU A 53 -6.56 -11.59 13.62
N LEU A 54 -5.69 -10.76 14.19
CA LEU A 54 -4.96 -10.99 15.45
C LEU A 54 -5.59 -10.15 16.57
#